data_AF-A0A9E0UWH5-F1
#
_entry.id   AF-A0A9E0UWH5-F1
#
_cell.length_a   1.000
_cell.length_b   1.000
_cell.length_c   1.000
_cell.angle_alpha   90.00
_cell.angle_beta   90.00
_cell.angle_gamma   90.00
#
_symmetry.space_group_name_H-M   'P 1'
#
loop_
_entity.id
_entity.type
_entity.pdbx_description
1 polymer ?
#
loop_
_entity_poly.entity_id
_entity_poly.type
_entity_poly.pdbx_seq_one_letter_code
_entity_poly.pdbx_strand_id
1 'polypeptide(L)'
;MSIKAIEKIAKENNTSLNGIFTVDYKEDADGNPKITEINIRHVAFTSSIAAGGANLPLDTLTALFLKNPEEMEVINYKFPDDLIFLRDVDSYPIVMKESDLKQI
;
A
#
# COMPACT_ATOMS: atom_id res chain seq x y z
N MET A 1 8.58 -7.57 -8.77
CA MET A 1 8.31 -6.78 -10.00
C MET A 1 8.24 -5.29 -9.67
N SER A 2 7.42 -4.87 -8.69
CA SER A 2 7.27 -3.46 -8.26
C SER A 2 8.61 -2.74 -8.00
N ILE A 3 9.44 -3.28 -7.11
CA ILE A 3 10.70 -2.65 -6.68
C ILE A 3 11.61 -2.37 -7.88
N LYS A 4 11.81 -3.37 -8.76
CA LYS A 4 12.63 -3.23 -9.97
C LYS A 4 12.10 -2.13 -10.92
N ALA A 5 10.78 -1.99 -11.04
CA ALA A 5 10.19 -0.95 -11.89
C ALA A 5 10.44 0.45 -11.31
N ILE A 6 10.23 0.60 -10.00
CA ILE A 6 10.45 1.87 -9.28
C ILE A 6 11.95 2.26 -9.31
N GLU A 7 12.86 1.32 -9.05
CA GLU A 7 14.31 1.54 -9.13
C GLU A 7 14.76 1.95 -10.53
N LYS A 8 14.19 1.34 -11.58
CA LYS A 8 14.48 1.71 -12.97
C LYS A 8 14.06 3.16 -13.25
N ILE A 9 12.86 3.56 -12.82
CA ILE A 9 12.37 4.93 -12.97
C ILE A 9 13.28 5.91 -12.24
N ALA A 10 13.66 5.62 -10.99
CA ALA A 10 14.57 6.47 -10.22
C ALA A 10 15.93 6.63 -10.91
N LYS A 11 16.49 5.54 -11.43
CA LYS A 11 17.75 5.55 -12.17
C LYS A 11 17.68 6.38 -13.44
N GLU A 12 16.62 6.23 -14.23
CA GLU A 12 16.43 6.98 -15.49
C GLU A 12 16.24 8.48 -15.24
N ASN A 13 15.71 8.86 -14.08
CA ASN A 13 15.49 10.26 -13.69
C ASN A 13 16.61 10.83 -12.79
N ASN A 14 17.67 10.06 -12.52
CA ASN A 14 18.76 10.44 -11.62
C ASN A 14 18.27 11.02 -10.27
N THR A 15 17.27 10.35 -9.67
CA THR A 15 16.65 10.77 -8.41
C THR A 15 16.69 9.66 -7.38
N SER A 16 16.63 10.01 -6.11
CA SER A 16 16.46 9.05 -5.02
C SER A 16 14.99 8.72 -4.81
N LEU A 17 14.73 7.52 -4.30
CA LEU A 17 13.39 7.12 -3.86
C LEU A 17 13.10 7.75 -2.50
N ASN A 18 12.01 8.50 -2.41
CA ASN A 18 11.55 9.09 -1.16
C ASN A 18 10.02 9.16 -1.15
N GLY A 19 9.43 8.84 0.00
CA GLY A 19 7.98 8.85 0.21
C GLY A 19 7.32 7.49 -0.01
N ILE A 20 6.02 7.51 -0.25
CA ILE A 20 5.19 6.32 -0.43
C ILE A 20 4.95 6.04 -1.92
N PHE A 21 5.05 4.76 -2.30
CA PHE A 21 4.80 4.29 -3.64
C PHE A 21 3.71 3.21 -3.60
N THR A 22 2.65 3.37 -4.38
CA THR A 22 1.71 2.27 -4.65
C THR A 22 1.82 1.86 -6.10
N VAL A 23 1.73 0.56 -6.35
CA VAL A 23 1.86 -0.03 -7.69
C VAL A 23 0.61 -0.84 -7.97
N ASP A 24 -0.16 -0.37 -8.94
CA ASP A 24 -1.41 -1.00 -9.34
C ASP A 24 -1.13 -2.03 -10.42
N TYR A 25 -1.79 -3.18 -10.29
CA TYR A 25 -1.63 -4.30 -11.19
C TYR A 25 -2.95 -4.64 -11.89
N LYS A 26 -2.84 -5.10 -13.13
CA LYS A 26 -3.91 -5.77 -13.85
C LYS A 26 -3.35 -7.01 -14.54
N GLU A 27 -4.10 -8.10 -14.50
CA GLU A 27 -3.73 -9.34 -15.17
C GLU A 27 -3.95 -9.22 -16.69
N ASP A 28 -3.04 -9.80 -17.47
CA ASP A 28 -3.22 -10.00 -18.90
C ASP A 28 -4.11 -11.23 -19.20
N ALA A 29 -4.34 -11.53 -20.48
CA ALA A 29 -5.19 -12.63 -20.90
C ALA A 29 -4.69 -14.02 -20.45
N ASP A 30 -3.41 -14.14 -20.09
CA ASP A 30 -2.78 -15.37 -19.61
C ASP A 30 -2.65 -15.39 -18.07
N GLY A 31 -3.23 -14.40 -17.37
CA GLY A 31 -3.18 -14.28 -15.92
C GLY A 31 -1.87 -13.68 -15.37
N ASN A 32 -0.99 -13.12 -16.22
CA ASN A 32 0.24 -12.51 -15.72
C ASN A 32 -0.02 -11.08 -15.23
N PRO A 33 0.43 -10.72 -14.02
CA PRO A 33 0.25 -9.36 -13.51
C PRO A 33 1.11 -8.36 -14.29
N LYS A 34 0.49 -7.28 -14.77
CA LYS A 34 1.16 -6.13 -15.42
C LYS A 34 0.96 -4.89 -14.56
N ILE A 35 2.01 -4.08 -14.44
CA ILE A 35 1.92 -2.77 -13.79
C ILE A 35 1.12 -1.85 -14.71
N THR A 36 0.09 -1.19 -14.18
CA THR A 36 -0.71 -0.20 -14.91
C THR A 36 -0.42 1.22 -14.44
N GLU A 37 -0.15 1.40 -13.15
CA GLU A 37 0.05 2.71 -12.54
C GLU A 37 1.06 2.63 -11.39
N ILE A 38 1.84 3.70 -11.21
CA ILE A 38 2.68 3.92 -10.03
C ILE A 38 2.31 5.28 -9.47
N ASN A 39 1.74 5.29 -8.25
CA ASN A 39 1.42 6.52 -7.54
C ASN A 39 2.52 6.86 -6.55
N ILE A 40 3.03 8.09 -6.60
CA ILE A 40 3.99 8.63 -5.63
C ILE A 40 3.23 9.44 -4.57
N ARG A 41 2.29 8.79 -3.87
CA ARG A 41 1.41 9.40 -2.85
C ARG A 41 0.57 8.33 -2.17
N HIS A 42 -0.02 8.71 -1.03
CA HIS A 42 -1.11 7.94 -0.44
C HIS A 42 -2.31 7.86 -1.40
N VAL A 43 -2.99 6.72 -1.37
CA VAL A 43 -4.17 6.45 -2.21
C VAL A 43 -5.43 6.42 -1.36
N ALA A 44 -6.60 6.49 -1.99
CA ALA A 44 -7.88 6.53 -1.28
C ALA A 44 -8.12 5.29 -0.39
N PHE A 45 -7.45 4.18 -0.68
CA PHE A 45 -7.52 2.93 0.09
C PHE A 45 -6.55 2.86 1.28
N THR A 46 -5.68 3.86 1.47
CA THR A 46 -4.71 3.90 2.57
C THR A 46 -5.38 3.76 3.95
N SER A 47 -6.54 4.39 4.17
CA SER A 47 -7.26 4.29 5.46
C SER A 47 -7.77 2.86 5.72
N SER A 48 -8.22 2.15 4.69
CA SER A 48 -8.63 0.74 4.77
C SER A 48 -7.45 -0.15 5.16
N ILE A 49 -6.30 0.04 4.53
CA ILE A 49 -5.04 -0.68 4.85
C ILE A 49 -4.63 -0.42 6.31
N ALA A 50 -4.75 0.83 6.78
CA ALA A 50 -4.47 1.19 8.17
C ALA A 50 -5.43 0.51 9.15
N ALA A 51 -6.72 0.40 8.83
CA ALA A 51 -7.69 -0.33 9.64
C ALA A 51 -7.39 -1.85 9.72
N GLY A 52 -6.71 -2.39 8.70
CA GLY A 52 -6.19 -3.77 8.72
C GLY A 52 -4.90 -3.95 9.53
N GLY A 53 -4.34 -2.88 10.09
CA GLY A 53 -3.13 -2.90 10.93
C GLY A 53 -1.87 -2.32 10.28
N ALA A 54 -1.91 -1.94 9.00
CA ALA A 54 -0.77 -1.35 8.30
C ALA A 54 -0.88 0.18 8.24
N ASN A 55 -0.48 0.86 9.32
CA ASN A 55 -0.67 2.30 9.47
C ASN A 55 0.41 3.14 8.74
N LEU A 56 0.45 3.02 7.41
CA LEU A 56 1.40 3.74 6.55
C LEU A 56 1.38 5.28 6.71
N PRO A 57 0.24 5.94 7.01
CA PRO A 57 0.26 7.36 7.37
C PRO A 57 1.08 7.66 8.62
N LEU A 58 0.96 6.84 9.68
CA LEU A 58 1.77 6.98 10.88
C LEU A 58 3.25 6.71 10.59
N ASP A 59 3.55 5.70 9.77
CA ASP A 59 4.92 5.41 9.33
C ASP A 59 5.51 6.61 8.57
N THR A 60 4.72 7.24 7.69
CA THR A 60 5.13 8.46 6.97
C THR A 60 5.41 9.62 7.93
N LEU A 61 4.51 9.88 8.90
CA LEU A 61 4.73 10.93 9.90
C LEU A 61 5.97 10.65 10.75
N THR A 62 6.15 9.40 11.18
CA THR A 62 7.32 8.96 11.95
C THR A 62 8.60 9.24 11.17
N ALA A 63 8.66 8.87 9.89
CA ALA A 63 9.81 9.14 9.02
C ALA A 63 10.09 10.65 8.86
N LEU A 64 9.06 11.50 8.84
CA LEU A 64 9.24 12.95 8.71
C LEU A 64 9.75 13.62 9.98
N PHE A 65 9.46 13.06 11.16
CA PHE A 65 9.83 13.65 12.45
C PHE A 65 11.04 12.98 13.12
N LEU A 66 11.49 11.84 12.62
CA LEU A 66 12.73 11.23 13.05
C LEU A 66 13.94 11.96 12.46
N LYS A 67 14.99 12.08 13.26
CA LYS A 67 16.28 12.64 12.82
C LYS A 67 16.97 11.72 11.79
N ASN A 68 16.81 10.41 11.98
CA ASN A 68 17.45 9.33 11.19
C ASN A 68 16.35 8.34 10.71
N PRO A 69 15.51 8.71 9.73
CA PRO A 69 14.43 7.85 9.24
C PRO A 69 14.91 6.53 8.61
N GLU A 70 16.17 6.47 8.17
CA GLU A 70 16.82 5.26 7.68
C GLU A 70 17.00 4.16 8.74
N GLU A 71 16.91 4.51 10.02
CA GLU A 71 16.96 3.56 11.14
C GLU A 71 15.59 2.94 11.46
N MET A 72 14.53 3.37 10.77
CA MET A 72 13.20 2.79 10.95
C MET A 72 13.19 1.31 10.56
N GLU A 73 12.48 0.50 11.35
CA GLU A 73 12.29 -0.91 11.04
C GLU A 73 11.50 -1.07 9.73
N VAL A 74 11.97 -1.97 8.86
CA VAL A 74 11.25 -2.33 7.64
C VAL A 74 10.17 -3.35 7.97
N ILE A 75 8.92 -2.91 7.98
CA ILE A 75 7.76 -3.75 8.25
C ILE A 75 7.15 -4.24 6.93
N ASN A 76 7.06 -5.56 6.75
CA ASN A 76 6.39 -6.18 5.62
C ASN A 76 4.98 -6.62 6.02
N TYR A 77 4.02 -5.71 5.90
CA TYR A 77 2.62 -6.02 6.19
C TYR A 77 2.08 -7.08 5.23
N LYS A 78 1.40 -8.09 5.79
CA LYS A 78 0.65 -9.10 5.05
C LYS A 78 -0.70 -9.27 5.73
N PHE A 79 -1.75 -9.36 4.92
CA PHE A 79 -3.09 -9.63 5.41
C PHE A 79 -3.43 -11.11 5.21
N PRO A 80 -4.27 -11.70 6.07
CA PRO A 80 -4.85 -13.02 5.81
C PRO A 80 -5.65 -13.04 4.51
N ASP A 81 -5.62 -14.17 3.80
CA ASP A 81 -6.31 -14.33 2.51
C ASP A 81 -7.85 -14.21 2.64
N ASP A 82 -8.40 -14.53 3.82
CA ASP A 82 -9.84 -14.44 4.12
C ASP A 82 -10.28 -13.06 4.65
N LEU A 83 -9.38 -12.07 4.67
CA LEU A 83 -9.68 -10.71 5.14
C LEU A 83 -10.30 -9.87 4.02
N ILE A 84 -11.47 -9.30 4.27
CA ILE A 84 -12.14 -8.36 3.37
C ILE A 84 -12.14 -6.95 3.95
N PHE A 85 -12.07 -5.97 3.04
CA PHE A 85 -12.14 -4.55 3.37
C PHE A 85 -13.39 -3.96 2.72
N LEU A 86 -14.33 -3.51 3.53
CA LEU A 86 -15.47 -2.74 3.05
C LEU A 86 -15.15 -1.27 3.25
N ARG A 87 -15.20 -0.50 2.16
CA ARG A 87 -14.93 0.93 2.16
C ARG A 87 -16.12 1.66 1.55
N ASP A 88 -16.49 2.74 2.20
CA ASP A 88 -17.41 3.75 1.68
C ASP A 88 -16.68 5.08 1.49
N VAL A 89 -17.32 6.04 0.82
CA VAL A 89 -16.83 7.42 0.70
C VAL A 89 -16.97 8.16 2.03
N ASP A 90 -18.12 7.99 2.70
CA ASP A 90 -18.50 8.78 3.88
C ASP A 90 -18.50 7.99 5.20
N SER A 91 -18.04 6.73 5.17
CA SER A 91 -18.01 5.85 6.34
C SER A 91 -16.61 5.35 6.65
N TYR A 92 -16.38 4.99 7.92
CA TYR A 92 -15.14 4.32 8.31
C TYR A 92 -15.02 2.95 7.62
N PRO A 93 -13.80 2.53 7.24
CA PRO A 93 -13.61 1.21 6.65
C PRO A 93 -13.91 0.11 7.67
N ILE A 94 -14.57 -0.94 7.23
CA ILE A 94 -14.80 -2.16 8.01
C ILE A 94 -13.81 -3.21 7.51
N VAL A 95 -13.13 -3.86 8.45
CA VAL A 95 -12.19 -4.93 8.17
C VAL A 95 -12.66 -6.17 8.92
N MET A 96 -12.89 -7.26 8.21
CA MET A 96 -13.47 -8.47 8.77
C MET A 96 -13.11 -9.70 7.95
N LYS A 97 -13.45 -10.89 8.45
CA LYS A 97 -13.33 -12.10 7.65
C LYS A 97 -14.48 -12.21 6.66
N GLU A 98 -14.21 -12.79 5.50
CA GLU A 98 -15.24 -13.08 4.51
C GLU A 98 -16.39 -13.92 5.09
N SER A 99 -16.10 -14.85 6.00
CA SER A 99 -17.11 -15.67 6.69
C SER A 99 -18.15 -14.84 7.46
N ASP A 100 -17.77 -13.65 7.90
CA ASP A 100 -18.59 -12.80 8.76
C ASP A 100 -19.51 -11.88 7.93
N LEU A 101 -19.30 -11.80 6.60
CA LEU A 101 -20.05 -10.93 5.69
C LEU A 101 -21.56 -11.25 5.65
N LYS A 102 -21.96 -12.49 5.92
CA LYS A 102 -23.38 -12.91 5.92
C LYS A 102 -24.19 -12.38 7.12
N GLN A 103 -23.56 -11.62 8.02
CA GLN A 103 -24.18 -11.09 9.24
C GLN A 103 -24.40 -9.58 9.21
N ILE A 104 -24.19 -8.93 8.07
CA ILE A 104 -24.32 -7.47 7.88
C ILE A 104 -25.55 -7.14 7.04
#